data_AF-W9GHY3-F1
#
_entry.id   AF-W9GHY3-F1
#
_cell.length_a   1.000
_cell.length_b   1.000
_cell.length_c   1.000
_cell.angle_alpha   90.00
_cell.angle_beta   90.00
_cell.angle_gamma   90.00
#
_symmetry.space_group_name_H-M   'P 1'
#
loop_
_entity.id
_entity.type
_entity.pdbx_description
1 polymer ?
#
loop_
_entity_poly.entity_id
_entity_poly.type
_entity_poly.pdbx_seq_one_letter_code
_entity_poly.pdbx_strand_id
1 'polypeptide(L)'
;MRRSDRRARRTATVLAAGAALAAVGVGAHPGAATAASCNSPLAGRTTQVAPGSGKTVALTFDDDRKEWMPAILNILRRNNVRATFFVTGRYASEMPTIMQRAAADGHLIANHTWHHDYPSSANGNWSVSYLTNEITTTADLQQRTVGYRGCYFRPPGGFTNNVATVTKSQNMETVLWSTDTQDWKQPGYYSSSFQSSIVSRATTLTSADASHPVVLMHGGKASHEAESVVSSFRGNTVQSLQRVINWYRSHGYRFVAMDGTSGLAPMRGFSGDPLPDLLATTSGGDLRLYPGNGTGYVRSGVTIGTGWGGFNLVFSPGDFNGDGYADVLARTADGRLYLYTGTGAGRLHAGRQIGTGWNIYNQVIGAGDFSGDGNTDLLARTPAGDLYLYKGNGIGGWSGSRVQVGHGWSGYNLLLSAGDFTGDGAMDVIARTPGGALYLYRGNGIGGWSGSRTQIGSGWQAFSKVIGVRDLNNDGRADLVGITSAGRFYFYPGNGKGSFAGPGQVKGSGWLLQAVFAAN
;
A
#
# COMPACT_ATOMS: atom_id res chain seq x y z
N MET A 1 -54.17 -71.38 -22.46
CA MET A 1 -53.46 -71.24 -21.17
C MET A 1 -51.96 -71.28 -21.42
N ARG A 2 -51.19 -70.40 -20.75
CA ARG A 2 -49.71 -70.34 -20.64
C ARG A 2 -48.89 -69.72 -21.80
N ARG A 3 -48.26 -68.58 -21.44
CA ARG A 3 -46.86 -68.11 -21.58
C ARG A 3 -45.99 -68.43 -22.82
N SER A 4 -45.12 -67.44 -23.07
CA SER A 4 -43.81 -67.41 -23.75
C SER A 4 -43.87 -66.71 -25.12
N ASP A 5 -42.89 -65.94 -25.60
CA ASP A 5 -41.67 -65.38 -25.01
C ASP A 5 -41.18 -64.23 -25.89
N ARG A 6 -40.29 -63.40 -25.34
CA ARG A 6 -39.71 -62.21 -25.97
C ARG A 6 -38.88 -62.51 -27.23
N ARG A 7 -38.97 -61.62 -28.23
CA ARG A 7 -37.82 -61.08 -28.99
C ARG A 7 -38.23 -59.84 -29.78
N ALA A 8 -37.71 -58.68 -29.42
CA ALA A 8 -37.60 -57.54 -30.34
C ALA A 8 -36.27 -56.82 -30.11
N ARG A 9 -35.65 -56.48 -31.22
CA ARG A 9 -34.24 -56.17 -31.42
C ARG A 9 -33.85 -54.80 -30.87
N ARG A 10 -32.58 -54.70 -30.49
CA ARG A 10 -31.85 -53.47 -30.21
C ARG A 10 -31.71 -52.63 -31.48
N THR A 11 -32.00 -51.35 -31.37
CA THR A 11 -31.34 -50.27 -32.12
C THR A 11 -31.00 -49.18 -31.10
N ALA A 12 -29.70 -48.98 -30.88
CA ALA A 12 -29.18 -47.94 -30.00
C ALA A 12 -29.08 -46.65 -30.81
N THR A 13 -29.88 -45.64 -30.47
CA THR A 13 -29.72 -44.28 -30.97
C THR A 13 -28.82 -43.54 -29.99
N VAL A 14 -27.62 -43.17 -30.44
CA VAL A 14 -26.71 -42.30 -29.70
C VAL A 14 -27.29 -40.88 -29.75
N LEU A 15 -27.79 -40.39 -28.63
CA LEU A 15 -28.10 -38.97 -28.43
C LEU A 15 -26.79 -38.24 -28.11
N ALA A 16 -26.25 -37.53 -29.11
CA ALA A 16 -25.24 -36.52 -28.90
C ALA A 16 -25.88 -35.34 -28.14
N ALA A 17 -25.49 -35.14 -26.89
CA ALA A 17 -25.79 -33.94 -26.14
C ALA A 17 -24.96 -32.79 -26.71
N GLY A 18 -25.57 -31.99 -27.59
CA GLY A 18 -25.03 -30.70 -28.00
C GLY A 18 -25.02 -29.76 -26.79
N ALA A 19 -23.84 -29.48 -26.25
CA ALA A 19 -23.64 -28.41 -25.29
C ALA A 19 -23.86 -27.07 -26.01
N ALA A 20 -25.02 -26.47 -25.82
CA ALA A 20 -25.23 -25.08 -26.17
C ALA A 20 -24.35 -24.21 -25.25
N LEU A 21 -23.25 -23.69 -25.79
CA LEU A 21 -22.59 -22.53 -25.20
C LEU A 21 -23.58 -21.37 -25.23
N ALA A 22 -24.23 -21.11 -24.11
CA ALA A 22 -24.81 -19.80 -23.85
C ALA A 22 -23.64 -18.81 -23.78
N ALA A 23 -23.45 -18.05 -24.86
CA ALA A 23 -22.63 -16.86 -24.83
C ALA A 23 -23.26 -15.89 -23.82
N VAL A 24 -22.75 -15.91 -22.59
CA VAL A 24 -23.01 -14.85 -21.62
C VAL A 24 -22.36 -13.61 -22.21
N GLY A 25 -23.18 -12.71 -22.75
CA GLY A 25 -22.75 -11.39 -23.15
C GLY A 25 -22.01 -10.76 -21.98
N VAL A 26 -20.74 -10.46 -22.19
CA VAL A 26 -19.93 -9.66 -21.28
C VAL A 26 -20.57 -8.27 -21.27
N GLY A 27 -21.51 -8.06 -20.35
CA GLY A 27 -21.99 -6.74 -20.03
C GLY A 27 -20.79 -5.93 -19.56
N ALA A 28 -20.51 -4.83 -20.26
CA ALA A 28 -19.46 -3.89 -19.90
C ALA A 28 -19.56 -3.54 -18.41
N HIS A 29 -18.54 -3.89 -17.65
CA HIS A 29 -18.42 -3.53 -16.24
C HIS A 29 -18.23 -2.01 -16.10
N PRO A 30 -19.09 -1.29 -15.36
CA PRO A 30 -18.79 0.06 -14.94
C PRO A 30 -17.94 -0.03 -13.67
N GLY A 31 -16.64 0.29 -13.77
CA GLY A 31 -15.80 0.37 -12.57
C GLY A 31 -14.30 0.12 -12.73
N ALA A 32 -13.76 -0.02 -13.95
CA ALA A 32 -12.33 0.20 -14.12
C ALA A 32 -12.06 1.68 -13.82
N ALA A 33 -11.37 1.97 -12.71
CA ALA A 33 -10.80 3.29 -12.50
C ALA A 33 -10.05 3.65 -13.79
N THR A 34 -10.43 4.75 -14.43
CA THR A 34 -9.71 5.27 -15.59
C THR A 34 -8.25 5.37 -15.20
N ALA A 35 -7.42 4.46 -15.73
CA ALA A 35 -5.97 4.58 -15.61
C ALA A 35 -5.63 6.02 -16.00
N ALA A 36 -4.78 6.68 -15.20
CA ALA A 36 -4.46 8.10 -15.40
C ALA A 36 -4.09 8.33 -16.87
N SER A 37 -5.04 8.84 -17.65
CA SER A 37 -4.83 9.17 -19.04
C SER A 37 -4.07 10.48 -19.04
N CYS A 38 -2.95 10.52 -19.76
CA CYS A 38 -2.12 11.71 -19.86
C CYS A 38 -2.92 12.91 -20.37
N ASN A 39 -3.37 13.75 -19.45
CA ASN A 39 -3.92 15.02 -19.82
C ASN A 39 -2.73 15.98 -20.01
N SER A 40 -2.51 16.38 -21.27
CA SER A 40 -1.73 17.57 -21.63
C SER A 40 -0.18 17.51 -21.62
N PRO A 41 0.51 16.49 -22.17
CA PRO A 41 1.95 16.65 -22.45
C PRO A 41 2.18 17.73 -23.51
N LEU A 42 3.09 18.68 -23.26
CA LEU A 42 3.55 19.62 -24.30
C LEU A 42 4.69 18.96 -25.09
N ALA A 43 4.33 18.23 -26.15
CA ALA A 43 5.25 17.42 -26.94
C ALA A 43 6.50 18.18 -27.40
N GLY A 44 7.69 17.67 -27.04
CA GLY A 44 8.99 18.26 -27.38
C GLY A 44 9.41 19.46 -26.50
N ARG A 45 8.61 19.86 -25.51
CA ARG A 45 9.02 20.84 -24.48
C ARG A 45 9.95 20.19 -23.47
N THR A 46 10.86 20.98 -22.89
CA THR A 46 11.60 20.62 -21.67
C THR A 46 11.14 21.50 -20.52
N THR A 47 10.84 20.92 -19.36
CA THR A 47 10.43 21.65 -18.14
C THR A 47 11.26 21.22 -16.92
N GLN A 48 11.45 22.16 -15.99
CA GLN A 48 12.02 21.97 -14.65
C GLN A 48 11.08 22.50 -13.56
N VAL A 49 9.84 22.79 -13.93
CA VAL A 49 8.87 23.53 -13.13
C VAL A 49 7.68 22.62 -12.85
N ALA A 50 7.31 22.49 -11.58
CA ALA A 50 6.13 21.75 -11.16
C ALA A 50 4.85 22.46 -11.65
N PRO A 51 3.85 21.73 -12.16
CA PRO A 51 2.62 22.34 -12.67
C PRO A 51 1.75 22.95 -11.56
N GLY A 52 0.86 23.85 -11.96
CA GLY A 52 -0.17 24.45 -11.11
C GLY A 52 0.06 25.92 -10.77
N SER A 53 -0.71 26.44 -9.82
CA SER A 53 -0.66 27.83 -9.34
C SER A 53 -0.39 27.87 -7.83
N GLY A 54 0.10 29.02 -7.35
CA GLY A 54 0.55 29.16 -5.97
C GLY A 54 1.84 28.36 -5.72
N LYS A 55 2.04 27.86 -4.50
CA LYS A 55 3.17 26.99 -4.19
C LYS A 55 2.81 25.53 -4.49
N THR A 56 3.42 24.95 -5.53
CA THR A 56 3.31 23.52 -5.82
C THR A 56 4.68 22.84 -5.79
N VAL A 57 4.74 21.56 -5.48
CA VAL A 57 5.97 20.77 -5.52
C VAL A 57 5.71 19.45 -6.21
N ALA A 58 6.59 19.05 -7.12
CA ALA A 58 6.58 17.72 -7.73
C ALA A 58 7.72 16.89 -7.15
N LEU A 59 7.38 15.86 -6.37
CA LEU A 59 8.35 14.83 -5.99
C LEU A 59 8.48 13.86 -7.15
N THR A 60 9.72 13.65 -7.60
CA THR A 60 10.03 12.75 -8.70
C THR A 60 11.08 11.73 -8.31
N PHE A 61 10.89 10.48 -8.73
CA PHE A 61 11.76 9.36 -8.40
C PHE A 61 12.26 8.70 -9.68
N ASP A 62 13.57 8.55 -9.79
CA ASP A 62 14.23 7.90 -10.92
C ASP A 62 14.79 6.52 -10.51
N ASP A 63 15.05 5.69 -11.51
CA ASP A 63 15.73 4.38 -11.38
C ASP A 63 15.07 3.39 -10.43
N ASP A 64 13.75 3.48 -10.25
CA ASP A 64 13.03 2.69 -9.26
C ASP A 64 13.28 1.18 -9.41
N ARG A 65 13.41 0.53 -8.25
CA ARG A 65 13.52 -0.93 -8.16
C ARG A 65 12.66 -1.50 -7.03
N LYS A 66 12.40 -2.80 -7.13
CA LYS A 66 11.54 -3.55 -6.19
C LYS A 66 11.98 -3.48 -4.74
N GLU A 67 13.27 -3.21 -4.48
CA GLU A 67 13.84 -3.18 -3.13
C GLU A 67 13.35 -1.98 -2.32
N TRP A 68 13.08 -0.83 -2.93
CA TRP A 68 12.83 0.42 -2.20
C TRP A 68 11.57 1.19 -2.66
N MET A 69 11.11 0.96 -3.89
CA MET A 69 9.89 1.60 -4.39
C MET A 69 8.66 1.34 -3.48
N PRO A 70 8.44 0.12 -2.91
CA PRO A 70 7.35 -0.09 -1.95
C PRO A 70 7.40 0.82 -0.72
N ALA A 71 8.60 1.04 -0.15
CA ALA A 71 8.79 1.93 1.00
C ALA A 71 8.46 3.38 0.66
N ILE A 72 8.89 3.84 -0.51
CA ILE A 72 8.56 5.18 -1.02
C ILE A 72 7.05 5.32 -1.19
N LEU A 73 6.40 4.38 -1.91
CA LEU A 73 4.94 4.39 -2.11
C LEU A 73 4.19 4.41 -0.78
N ASN A 74 4.62 3.66 0.23
CA ASN A 74 4.01 3.67 1.55
C ASN A 74 4.10 5.02 2.25
N ILE A 75 5.26 5.70 2.19
CA ILE A 75 5.41 7.03 2.79
C ILE A 75 4.52 8.03 2.04
N LEU A 76 4.56 8.02 0.71
CA LEU A 76 3.72 8.89 -0.10
C LEU A 76 2.24 8.68 0.21
N ARG A 77 1.82 7.42 0.36
CA ARG A 77 0.45 7.04 0.69
C ARG A 77 -0.01 7.47 2.07
N ARG A 78 0.78 7.22 3.11
CA ARG A 78 0.53 7.73 4.47
C ARG A 78 0.37 9.24 4.49
N ASN A 79 1.07 9.92 3.59
CA ASN A 79 0.98 11.36 3.46
C ASN A 79 -0.04 11.82 2.42
N ASN A 80 -0.82 10.98 1.75
CA ASN A 80 -1.71 11.42 0.66
C ASN A 80 -0.98 12.33 -0.37
N VAL A 81 0.27 11.97 -0.71
CA VAL A 81 1.12 12.72 -1.63
C VAL A 81 1.19 11.99 -2.96
N ARG A 82 0.72 12.64 -4.02
CA ARG A 82 0.94 12.18 -5.39
C ARG A 82 2.35 12.56 -5.86
N ALA A 83 2.96 11.70 -6.66
CA ALA A 83 4.33 11.82 -7.16
C ALA A 83 4.44 11.33 -8.61
N THR A 84 5.61 11.50 -9.24
CA THR A 84 5.91 10.98 -10.58
C THR A 84 7.14 10.06 -10.53
N PHE A 85 7.00 8.85 -11.06
CA PHE A 85 8.06 7.83 -11.09
C PHE A 85 8.57 7.67 -12.52
N PHE A 86 9.82 8.05 -12.78
CA PHE A 86 10.48 7.86 -14.06
C PHE A 86 11.17 6.50 -14.05
N VAL A 87 10.47 5.50 -14.58
CA VAL A 87 10.89 4.10 -14.48
C VAL A 87 11.77 3.68 -15.64
N THR A 88 12.86 2.98 -15.31
CA THR A 88 13.70 2.27 -16.28
C THR A 88 12.99 0.97 -16.70
N GLY A 89 12.74 0.80 -18.00
CA GLY A 89 11.94 -0.31 -18.53
C GLY A 89 12.42 -1.70 -18.09
N ARG A 90 13.75 -1.93 -18.06
CA ARG A 90 14.33 -3.18 -17.57
C ARG A 90 13.90 -3.51 -16.14
N TYR A 91 14.05 -2.58 -15.19
CA TYR A 91 13.71 -2.82 -13.78
C TYR A 91 12.20 -2.88 -13.57
N ALA A 92 11.46 -2.01 -14.24
CA ALA A 92 10.00 -2.04 -14.29
C ALA A 92 9.44 -3.42 -14.68
N SER A 93 10.09 -4.11 -15.64
CA SER A 93 9.65 -5.44 -16.09
C SER A 93 9.73 -6.53 -15.02
N GLU A 94 10.55 -6.33 -13.98
CA GLU A 94 10.72 -7.24 -12.86
C GLU A 94 9.75 -6.95 -11.69
N MET A 95 8.97 -5.87 -11.76
CA MET A 95 8.09 -5.41 -10.67
C MET A 95 6.68 -4.98 -11.13
N PRO A 96 5.97 -5.79 -11.94
CA PRO A 96 4.69 -5.40 -12.52
C PRO A 96 3.61 -5.08 -11.47
N THR A 97 3.58 -5.80 -10.35
CA THR A 97 2.61 -5.56 -9.26
C THR A 97 2.87 -4.23 -8.55
N ILE A 98 4.15 -3.86 -8.35
CA ILE A 98 4.52 -2.58 -7.73
C ILE A 98 4.16 -1.42 -8.66
N MET A 99 4.38 -1.57 -9.98
CA MET A 99 3.94 -0.57 -10.96
C MET A 99 2.43 -0.40 -10.97
N GLN A 100 1.68 -1.50 -10.95
CA GLN A 100 0.21 -1.49 -10.88
C GLN A 100 -0.27 -0.79 -9.61
N ARG A 101 0.34 -1.11 -8.46
CA ARG A 101 0.07 -0.44 -7.18
C ARG A 101 0.32 1.05 -7.25
N ALA A 102 1.47 1.49 -7.79
CA ALA A 102 1.80 2.90 -7.94
C ALA A 102 0.79 3.64 -8.84
N ALA A 103 0.40 3.04 -9.95
CA ALA A 103 -0.61 3.62 -10.84
C ALA A 103 -2.02 3.63 -10.21
N ALA A 104 -2.40 2.58 -9.47
CA ALA A 104 -3.69 2.47 -8.79
C ALA A 104 -3.85 3.52 -7.68
N ASP A 105 -2.76 3.85 -7.00
CA ASP A 105 -2.66 4.99 -6.08
C ASP A 105 -2.82 6.36 -6.75
N GLY A 106 -2.76 6.41 -8.08
CA GLY A 106 -2.80 7.65 -8.85
C GLY A 106 -1.44 8.32 -9.02
N HIS A 107 -0.32 7.66 -8.70
CA HIS A 107 0.98 8.18 -9.11
C HIS A 107 1.14 8.13 -10.63
N LEU A 108 1.93 9.05 -11.16
CA LEU A 108 2.22 9.11 -12.58
C LEU A 108 3.43 8.23 -12.91
N ILE A 109 3.26 7.27 -13.81
CA ILE A 109 4.34 6.39 -14.29
C ILE A 109 4.87 6.98 -15.61
N ALA A 110 6.10 7.49 -15.54
CA ALA A 110 6.80 8.19 -16.61
C ALA A 110 8.00 7.37 -17.12
N ASN A 111 8.52 7.73 -18.30
CA ASN A 111 9.52 6.95 -19.02
C ASN A 111 10.95 7.42 -18.71
N HIS A 112 11.85 6.47 -18.42
CA HIS A 112 13.26 6.75 -18.16
C HIS A 112 14.20 5.86 -18.98
N THR A 113 13.84 5.61 -20.25
CA THR A 113 14.50 4.63 -21.15
C THR A 113 14.39 3.19 -20.67
N TRP A 114 14.84 2.23 -21.48
CA TRP A 114 14.82 0.82 -21.10
C TRP A 114 16.07 0.42 -20.33
N HIS A 115 17.25 0.86 -20.80
CA HIS A 115 18.55 0.47 -20.27
C HIS A 115 19.18 1.50 -19.35
N HIS A 116 18.78 2.79 -19.40
CA HIS A 116 19.44 3.89 -18.70
C HIS A 116 20.88 4.17 -19.19
N ASP A 117 21.21 3.87 -20.44
CA ASP A 117 22.55 4.15 -20.98
C ASP A 117 22.77 5.64 -21.31
N TYR A 118 23.94 6.16 -20.98
CA TYR A 118 24.38 7.49 -21.39
C TYR A 118 24.80 7.55 -22.86
N PRO A 119 24.69 8.72 -23.52
CA PRO A 119 25.12 8.85 -24.90
C PRO A 119 26.63 8.68 -24.98
N SER A 120 27.10 7.77 -25.84
CA SER A 120 28.52 7.48 -26.04
C SER A 120 29.20 8.43 -27.03
N SER A 121 28.45 9.34 -27.65
CA SER A 121 28.99 10.31 -28.60
C SER A 121 29.64 11.48 -27.89
N ALA A 122 30.73 11.99 -28.47
CA ALA A 122 31.49 13.12 -27.90
C ALA A 122 30.67 14.42 -27.78
N ASN A 123 29.55 14.52 -28.51
CA ASN A 123 28.64 15.66 -28.43
C ASN A 123 27.43 15.40 -27.50
N GLY A 124 27.40 14.30 -26.75
CA GLY A 124 26.32 14.00 -25.80
C GLY A 124 24.98 13.63 -26.43
N ASN A 125 24.98 13.14 -27.68
CA ASN A 125 23.78 12.69 -28.39
C ASN A 125 23.61 11.17 -28.34
N TRP A 126 22.38 10.71 -28.16
CA TRP A 126 22.01 9.36 -28.59
C TRP A 126 21.76 9.32 -30.09
N SER A 127 21.83 8.17 -30.75
CA SER A 127 21.22 8.08 -32.08
C SER A 127 19.70 8.21 -31.94
N VAL A 128 19.04 8.90 -32.87
CA VAL A 128 17.57 9.06 -32.84
C VAL A 128 16.87 7.71 -32.82
N SER A 129 17.37 6.74 -33.60
CA SER A 129 16.84 5.37 -33.63
C SER A 129 16.99 4.65 -32.29
N TYR A 130 18.14 4.76 -31.65
CA TYR A 130 18.38 4.16 -30.33
C TYR A 130 17.41 4.72 -29.28
N LEU A 131 17.38 6.05 -29.11
CA LEU A 131 16.53 6.67 -28.09
C LEU A 131 15.04 6.45 -28.37
N THR A 132 14.63 6.41 -29.64
CA THR A 132 13.26 6.04 -30.03
C THR A 132 12.92 4.62 -29.59
N ASN A 133 13.83 3.66 -29.79
CA ASN A 133 13.62 2.26 -29.38
C ASN A 133 13.53 2.11 -27.86
N GLU A 134 14.43 2.76 -27.13
CA GLU A 134 14.45 2.78 -25.66
C GLU A 134 13.14 3.30 -25.06
N ILE A 135 12.66 4.43 -25.57
CA ILE A 135 11.40 5.05 -25.14
C ILE A 135 10.22 4.15 -25.52
N THR A 136 10.16 3.67 -26.76
CA THR A 136 9.04 2.86 -27.26
C THR A 136 8.89 1.56 -26.49
N THR A 137 9.99 0.84 -26.26
CA THR A 137 9.98 -0.45 -25.56
C THR A 137 9.51 -0.29 -24.11
N THR A 138 9.96 0.77 -23.44
CA THR A 138 9.50 1.12 -22.08
C THR A 138 8.02 1.52 -22.07
N ALA A 139 7.57 2.29 -23.06
CA ALA A 139 6.15 2.65 -23.20
C ALA A 139 5.25 1.42 -23.44
N ASP A 140 5.70 0.43 -24.22
CA ASP A 140 4.98 -0.82 -24.44
C ASP A 140 4.87 -1.69 -23.18
N LEU A 141 5.88 -1.67 -22.32
CA LEU A 141 5.79 -2.28 -21.00
C LEU A 141 4.76 -1.55 -20.13
N GLN A 142 4.79 -0.22 -20.09
CA GLN A 142 3.82 0.59 -19.32
C GLN A 142 2.38 0.30 -19.78
N GLN A 143 2.14 0.25 -21.10
CA GLN A 143 0.82 -0.03 -21.66
C GLN A 143 0.27 -1.40 -21.20
N ARG A 144 1.11 -2.44 -21.21
CA ARG A 144 0.70 -3.79 -20.81
C ARG A 144 0.59 -3.97 -19.29
N THR A 145 1.32 -3.17 -18.51
CA THR A 145 1.40 -3.33 -17.05
C THR A 145 0.38 -2.46 -16.32
N VAL A 146 0.30 -1.17 -16.67
CA VAL A 146 -0.52 -0.17 -15.97
C VAL A 146 -1.64 0.42 -16.85
N GLY A 147 -1.76 -0.03 -18.09
CA GLY A 147 -2.90 0.30 -18.97
C GLY A 147 -2.73 1.59 -19.79
N TYR A 148 -1.59 2.26 -19.73
CA TYR A 148 -1.29 3.44 -20.55
C TYR A 148 0.21 3.54 -20.90
N ARG A 149 0.51 4.22 -22.01
CA ARG A 149 1.88 4.68 -22.34
C ARG A 149 2.14 6.01 -21.63
N GLY A 150 3.27 6.14 -20.93
CA GLY A 150 3.63 7.37 -20.23
C GLY A 150 3.85 8.56 -21.18
N CYS A 151 3.60 9.78 -20.71
CA CYS A 151 3.69 10.99 -21.54
C CYS A 151 4.74 12.00 -21.10
N TYR A 152 5.47 11.65 -20.04
CA TYR A 152 6.62 12.39 -19.58
C TYR A 152 7.85 11.49 -19.72
N PHE A 153 8.93 12.10 -20.16
CA PHE A 153 10.21 11.45 -20.34
C PHE A 153 11.27 12.22 -19.54
N ARG A 154 12.11 11.51 -18.82
CA ARG A 154 13.33 12.08 -18.25
C ARG A 154 14.53 11.40 -18.90
N PRO A 155 15.48 12.15 -19.48
CA PRO A 155 16.69 11.56 -20.03
C PRO A 155 17.63 11.12 -18.89
N PRO A 156 18.17 9.89 -18.93
CA PRO A 156 19.27 9.46 -18.06
C PRO A 156 20.36 10.52 -18.01
N GLY A 157 20.82 10.88 -16.81
CA GLY A 157 21.89 11.88 -16.61
C GLY A 157 21.55 13.33 -16.99
N GLY A 158 20.31 13.62 -17.40
CA GLY A 158 19.88 14.97 -17.77
C GLY A 158 20.37 15.46 -19.13
N PHE A 159 20.90 14.59 -20.01
CA PHE A 159 21.32 14.98 -21.37
C PHE A 159 20.14 15.44 -22.21
N THR A 160 20.28 16.55 -22.97
CA THR A 160 19.14 17.17 -23.70
C THR A 160 19.34 17.33 -25.20
N ASN A 161 20.57 17.22 -25.71
CA ASN A 161 20.99 17.74 -27.03
C ASN A 161 20.12 17.30 -28.22
N ASN A 162 19.61 16.07 -28.24
CA ASN A 162 18.68 15.59 -29.27
C ASN A 162 17.40 14.95 -28.71
N VAL A 163 17.14 15.13 -27.41
CA VAL A 163 15.99 14.52 -26.72
C VAL A 163 14.68 15.11 -27.21
N ALA A 164 14.60 16.43 -27.38
CA ALA A 164 13.39 17.11 -27.82
C ALA A 164 12.88 16.62 -29.19
N THR A 165 13.78 16.24 -30.10
CA THR A 165 13.43 15.66 -31.40
C THR A 165 12.68 14.34 -31.24
N VAL A 166 13.16 13.46 -30.35
CA VAL A 166 12.56 12.14 -30.13
C VAL A 166 11.29 12.25 -29.29
N THR A 167 11.29 13.04 -28.22
CA THR A 167 10.10 13.18 -27.37
C THR A 167 8.95 13.84 -28.11
N LYS A 168 9.22 14.77 -29.05
CA LYS A 168 8.19 15.32 -29.94
C LYS A 168 7.52 14.24 -30.80
N SER A 169 8.28 13.30 -31.38
CA SER A 169 7.70 12.23 -32.22
C SER A 169 6.93 11.18 -31.41
N GLN A 170 7.23 11.08 -30.12
CA GLN A 170 6.56 10.18 -29.17
C GLN A 170 5.42 10.86 -28.40
N ASN A 171 5.08 12.12 -28.72
CA ASN A 171 4.08 12.93 -28.00
C ASN A 171 4.36 13.04 -26.49
N MET A 172 5.63 13.19 -26.14
CA MET A 172 6.12 13.27 -24.77
C MET A 172 6.68 14.64 -24.45
N GLU A 173 6.53 15.03 -23.19
CA GLU A 173 7.21 16.17 -22.61
C GLU A 173 8.47 15.72 -21.86
N THR A 174 9.56 16.47 -22.02
CA THR A 174 10.82 16.20 -21.32
C THR A 174 10.81 16.89 -19.96
N VAL A 175 11.09 16.15 -18.89
CA VAL A 175 11.10 16.67 -17.51
C VAL A 175 12.50 16.50 -16.93
N LEU A 176 13.12 17.61 -16.57
CA LEU A 176 14.34 17.66 -15.77
C LEU A 176 13.97 17.95 -14.31
N TRP A 177 14.88 18.51 -13.53
CA TRP A 177 14.66 18.90 -12.14
C TRP A 177 15.21 20.30 -11.88
N SER A 178 14.68 20.94 -10.87
CA SER A 178 15.16 22.22 -10.32
C SER A 178 15.83 22.05 -8.96
N THR A 179 15.52 20.96 -8.26
CA THR A 179 16.10 20.66 -6.94
C THR A 179 16.69 19.25 -6.95
N ASP A 180 18.02 19.15 -6.83
CA ASP A 180 18.74 17.88 -6.76
C ASP A 180 19.08 17.52 -5.32
N THR A 181 18.51 16.43 -4.81
CA THR A 181 18.77 15.97 -3.44
C THR A 181 20.15 15.31 -3.27
N GLN A 182 20.76 14.89 -4.38
CA GLN A 182 21.98 14.09 -4.41
C GLN A 182 21.91 12.85 -3.49
N ASP A 183 20.72 12.30 -3.34
CA ASP A 183 20.47 11.12 -2.52
C ASP A 183 21.18 9.87 -3.05
N TRP A 184 21.45 9.79 -4.35
CA TRP A 184 22.26 8.76 -4.98
C TRP A 184 23.71 8.68 -4.44
N LYS A 185 24.25 9.76 -3.86
CA LYS A 185 25.59 9.78 -3.23
C LYS A 185 25.63 9.15 -1.84
N GLN A 186 24.57 8.47 -1.42
CA GLN A 186 24.46 7.94 -0.06
C GLN A 186 25.44 6.79 0.22
N PRO A 187 25.88 6.64 1.49
CA PRO A 187 26.61 5.45 1.90
C PRO A 187 25.69 4.21 1.86
N GLY A 188 26.29 3.02 1.80
CA GLY A 188 25.59 1.73 1.82
C GLY A 188 24.95 1.34 3.16
N TYR A 189 24.71 2.30 4.05
CA TYR A 189 24.14 2.09 5.39
C TYR A 189 23.35 3.32 5.85
N TYR A 190 22.51 3.17 6.88
CA TYR A 190 21.74 4.29 7.44
C TYR A 190 22.64 5.34 8.11
N SER A 191 22.47 6.60 7.75
CA SER A 191 23.23 7.73 8.28
C SER A 191 22.35 8.95 8.50
N SER A 192 22.14 9.34 9.77
CA SER A 192 21.31 10.50 10.13
C SER A 192 21.86 11.84 9.61
N SER A 193 23.18 11.97 9.49
CA SER A 193 23.81 13.17 8.90
C SER A 193 23.58 13.23 7.39
N PHE A 194 23.65 12.10 6.70
CA PHE A 194 23.35 12.04 5.28
C PHE A 194 21.86 12.28 5.01
N GLN A 195 20.97 11.70 5.82
CA GLN A 195 19.54 11.97 5.76
C GLN A 195 19.24 13.47 5.92
N SER A 196 19.88 14.13 6.88
CA SER A 196 19.72 15.58 7.07
C SER A 196 20.27 16.39 5.88
N SER A 197 21.29 15.90 5.18
CA SER A 197 21.80 16.50 3.96
C SER A 197 20.82 16.37 2.80
N ILE A 198 20.17 15.20 2.63
CA ILE A 198 19.09 14.99 1.65
C ILE A 198 17.96 15.99 1.91
N VAL A 199 17.49 16.08 3.15
CA VAL A 199 16.42 17.01 3.53
C VAL A 199 16.84 18.45 3.23
N SER A 200 18.04 18.86 3.64
CA SER A 200 18.54 20.23 3.41
C SER A 200 18.57 20.58 1.92
N ARG A 201 19.06 19.68 1.06
CA ARG A 201 19.13 19.91 -0.40
C ARG A 201 17.74 19.93 -1.03
N ALA A 202 16.84 19.07 -0.56
CA ALA A 202 15.45 19.07 -1.02
C ALA A 202 14.72 20.38 -0.65
N THR A 203 15.10 21.07 0.42
CA THR A 203 14.34 22.21 0.95
C THR A 203 15.04 23.56 0.81
N THR A 204 16.27 23.61 0.29
CA THR A 204 17.01 24.86 0.04
C THR A 204 16.78 25.30 -1.39
N LEU A 205 15.67 26.00 -1.60
CA LEU A 205 15.22 26.40 -2.94
C LEU A 205 15.90 27.68 -3.40
N THR A 206 16.20 27.76 -4.69
CA THR A 206 16.66 29.00 -5.32
C THR A 206 15.47 29.90 -5.66
N SER A 207 15.71 31.19 -5.90
CA SER A 207 14.64 32.14 -6.30
C SER A 207 13.91 31.72 -7.58
N ALA A 208 14.56 30.99 -8.48
CA ALA A 208 13.96 30.50 -9.72
C ALA A 208 12.95 29.37 -9.47
N ASP A 209 13.12 28.62 -8.38
CA ASP A 209 12.37 27.39 -8.10
C ASP A 209 11.46 27.52 -6.87
N ALA A 210 11.50 28.66 -6.18
CA ALA A 210 10.87 28.89 -4.88
C ALA A 210 9.34 28.76 -4.85
N SER A 211 8.67 28.59 -5.99
CA SER A 211 7.22 28.39 -6.05
C SER A 211 6.82 27.04 -6.64
N HIS A 212 7.69 26.41 -7.43
CA HIS A 212 7.34 25.26 -8.26
C HIS A 212 8.48 24.24 -8.42
N PRO A 213 9.14 23.78 -7.33
CA PRO A 213 10.28 22.88 -7.47
C PRO A 213 9.84 21.50 -7.99
N VAL A 214 10.65 20.96 -8.90
CA VAL A 214 10.70 19.56 -9.28
C VAL A 214 11.89 18.94 -8.57
N VAL A 215 11.60 18.12 -7.55
CA VAL A 215 12.60 17.50 -6.67
C VAL A 215 13.02 16.17 -7.28
N LEU A 216 14.31 16.04 -7.58
CA LEU A 216 14.92 14.79 -8.03
C LEU A 216 15.33 13.94 -6.83
N MET A 217 14.77 12.74 -6.77
CA MET A 217 15.12 11.67 -5.83
C MET A 217 15.23 10.35 -6.61
N HIS A 218 15.72 9.30 -5.96
CA HIS A 218 15.91 8.00 -6.64
C HIS A 218 15.33 6.85 -5.80
N GLY A 219 14.53 5.99 -6.44
CA GLY A 219 14.03 4.74 -5.85
C GLY A 219 14.95 3.55 -6.06
N GLY A 220 16.04 3.74 -6.80
CA GLY A 220 17.06 2.72 -7.01
C GLY A 220 18.31 3.30 -7.63
N LYS A 221 19.13 2.42 -8.20
CA LYS A 221 20.42 2.75 -8.80
C LYS A 221 20.35 2.57 -10.31
N ALA A 222 20.87 3.54 -11.05
CA ALA A 222 21.15 3.46 -12.47
C ALA A 222 21.92 2.17 -12.84
N SER A 223 21.68 1.65 -14.04
CA SER A 223 22.18 0.34 -14.47
C SER A 223 23.69 0.29 -14.72
N HIS A 224 24.28 1.41 -15.15
CA HIS A 224 25.65 1.48 -15.66
C HIS A 224 26.67 2.00 -14.64
N GLU A 225 26.23 2.46 -13.47
CA GLU A 225 27.11 3.04 -12.47
C GLU A 225 27.78 1.97 -11.58
N ALA A 226 29.08 2.11 -11.33
CA ALA A 226 29.79 1.19 -10.44
C ALA A 226 29.32 1.37 -8.98
N GLU A 227 29.23 0.28 -8.21
CA GLU A 227 28.83 0.31 -6.79
C GLU A 227 29.77 1.17 -5.93
N SER A 228 31.03 1.29 -6.34
CA SER A 228 32.03 2.17 -5.73
C SER A 228 31.73 3.67 -5.91
N VAL A 229 30.84 4.03 -6.84
CA VAL A 229 30.48 5.41 -7.18
C VAL A 229 29.06 5.72 -6.70
N VAL A 230 28.13 4.79 -6.94
CA VAL A 230 26.72 4.93 -6.53
C VAL A 230 26.27 3.66 -5.85
N SER A 231 25.89 3.79 -4.57
CA SER A 231 25.36 2.67 -3.80
C SER A 231 23.98 2.26 -4.31
N SER A 232 23.69 0.96 -4.26
CA SER A 232 22.36 0.37 -4.44
C SER A 232 21.43 0.58 -3.23
N PHE A 233 21.98 1.01 -2.09
CA PHE A 233 21.22 1.34 -0.89
C PHE A 233 20.42 2.63 -1.09
N ARG A 234 19.12 2.61 -0.81
CA ARG A 234 18.23 3.80 -0.80
C ARG A 234 17.54 4.04 0.54
N GLY A 235 18.01 3.38 1.60
CA GLY A 235 17.43 3.54 2.93
C GLY A 235 17.50 4.98 3.45
N ASN A 236 18.52 5.79 3.09
CA ASN A 236 18.56 7.19 3.50
C ASN A 236 17.57 8.07 2.71
N THR A 237 17.30 7.75 1.45
CA THR A 237 16.24 8.40 0.66
C THR A 237 14.89 8.19 1.34
N VAL A 238 14.55 6.93 1.61
CA VAL A 238 13.30 6.52 2.28
C VAL A 238 13.15 7.22 3.64
N GLN A 239 14.18 7.19 4.49
CA GLN A 239 14.14 7.79 5.82
C GLN A 239 14.08 9.33 5.82
N SER A 240 14.47 9.97 4.71
CA SER A 240 14.41 11.44 4.58
C SER A 240 13.07 11.93 4.05
N LEU A 241 12.35 11.10 3.30
CA LEU A 241 11.15 11.49 2.56
C LEU A 241 10.05 12.10 3.44
N GLN A 242 9.79 11.52 4.61
CA GLN A 242 8.80 12.08 5.55
C GLN A 242 9.16 13.51 5.99
N ARG A 243 10.44 13.77 6.28
CA ARG A 243 10.91 15.10 6.71
C ARG A 243 10.82 16.10 5.56
N VAL A 244 11.12 15.68 4.33
CA VAL A 244 10.94 16.50 3.12
C VAL A 244 9.47 16.87 2.95
N ILE A 245 8.56 15.88 3.03
CA ILE A 245 7.12 16.11 2.91
C ILE A 245 6.62 17.09 3.97
N ASN A 246 7.00 16.88 5.24
CA ASN A 246 6.60 17.73 6.35
C ASN A 246 7.07 19.18 6.18
N TRP A 247 8.31 19.37 5.70
CA TRP A 247 8.82 20.71 5.44
C TRP A 247 7.98 21.43 4.38
N TYR A 248 7.76 20.83 3.20
CA TYR A 248 6.98 21.44 2.13
C TYR A 248 5.53 21.76 2.58
N ARG A 249 4.89 20.85 3.32
CA ARG A 249 3.56 21.09 3.91
C ARG A 249 3.54 22.30 4.82
N SER A 250 4.48 22.37 5.76
CA SER A 250 4.58 23.49 6.72
C SER A 250 4.88 24.84 6.04
N HIS A 251 5.42 24.82 4.82
CA HIS A 251 5.72 26.02 4.03
C HIS A 251 4.65 26.34 2.97
N GLY A 252 3.49 25.67 3.03
CA GLY A 252 2.31 25.96 2.22
C GLY A 252 2.31 25.36 0.82
N TYR A 253 3.15 24.36 0.54
CA TYR A 253 3.18 23.71 -0.77
C TYR A 253 2.12 22.64 -0.90
N ARG A 254 1.52 22.57 -2.10
CA ARG A 254 0.67 21.45 -2.53
C ARG A 254 1.47 20.49 -3.40
N PHE A 255 1.41 19.20 -3.09
CA PHE A 255 2.06 18.16 -3.89
C PHE A 255 1.28 17.86 -5.15
N VAL A 256 1.99 17.79 -6.28
CA VAL A 256 1.44 17.47 -7.61
C VAL A 256 2.30 16.44 -8.31
N ALA A 257 1.70 15.62 -9.17
CA ALA A 257 2.44 14.94 -10.23
C ALA A 257 2.71 15.90 -11.40
N MET A 258 3.55 15.48 -12.36
CA MET A 258 3.89 16.31 -13.52
C MET A 258 2.72 16.63 -14.45
N ASP A 259 1.61 15.89 -14.35
CA ASP A 259 0.35 16.19 -15.03
C ASP A 259 -0.55 17.20 -14.30
N GLY A 260 -0.09 17.76 -13.17
CA GLY A 260 -0.82 18.74 -12.37
C GLY A 260 -1.81 18.14 -11.37
N THR A 261 -2.02 16.83 -11.41
CA THR A 261 -2.92 16.16 -10.47
C THR A 261 -2.33 16.10 -9.07
N SER A 262 -3.18 16.16 -8.05
CA SER A 262 -2.78 16.14 -6.64
C SER A 262 -3.67 15.23 -5.81
N GLY A 263 -3.16 14.77 -4.66
CA GLY A 263 -3.86 13.81 -3.81
C GLY A 263 -3.85 12.41 -4.42
N LEU A 264 -3.80 11.38 -3.60
CA LEU A 264 -3.83 10.01 -4.10
C LEU A 264 -5.25 9.57 -4.42
N ALA A 265 -5.35 8.51 -5.22
CA ALA A 265 -6.55 7.71 -5.23
C ALA A 265 -6.81 7.25 -3.78
N PRO A 266 -8.05 7.36 -3.30
CA PRO A 266 -8.37 6.86 -1.96
C PRO A 266 -7.98 5.38 -1.82
N MET A 267 -7.42 5.03 -0.66
CA MET A 267 -7.15 3.63 -0.31
C MET A 267 -8.43 2.81 -0.42
N ARG A 268 -8.41 1.74 -1.21
CA ARG A 268 -9.59 0.89 -1.38
C ARG A 268 -9.72 -0.06 -0.20
N GLY A 269 -10.84 -0.01 0.50
CA GLY A 269 -11.27 -1.03 1.44
C GLY A 269 -11.47 -2.37 0.74
N PHE A 270 -11.79 -3.39 1.54
CA PHE A 270 -11.98 -4.76 1.09
C PHE A 270 -13.03 -4.91 -0.03
N SER A 271 -14.03 -4.03 -0.03
CA SER A 271 -15.11 -3.93 -1.01
C SER A 271 -14.79 -3.09 -2.26
N GLY A 272 -13.60 -2.49 -2.34
CA GLY A 272 -13.12 -1.70 -3.48
C GLY A 272 -13.46 -0.20 -3.43
N ASP A 273 -14.29 0.20 -2.46
CA ASP A 273 -14.60 1.62 -2.17
C ASP A 273 -13.56 2.22 -1.20
N PRO A 274 -13.51 3.55 -0.97
CA PRO A 274 -12.42 4.17 -0.21
C PRO A 274 -12.52 3.98 1.31
N LEU A 275 -13.58 3.36 1.79
CA LEU A 275 -13.93 3.32 3.21
C LEU A 275 -13.39 2.03 3.85
N PRO A 276 -12.93 2.08 5.11
CA PRO A 276 -12.58 0.87 5.83
C PRO A 276 -13.79 -0.02 6.03
N ASP A 277 -13.59 -1.33 5.84
CA ASP A 277 -14.62 -2.34 6.02
C ASP A 277 -14.41 -3.12 7.32
N LEU A 278 -15.50 -3.63 7.89
CA LEU A 278 -15.42 -4.62 8.95
C LEU A 278 -15.70 -6.01 8.40
N LEU A 279 -14.87 -6.96 8.82
CA LEU A 279 -15.11 -8.38 8.64
C LEU A 279 -15.45 -9.02 9.98
N ALA A 280 -16.29 -10.04 9.96
CA ALA A 280 -16.65 -10.75 11.16
C ALA A 280 -16.95 -12.22 10.90
N THR A 281 -16.59 -13.08 11.85
CA THR A 281 -16.99 -14.47 11.83
C THR A 281 -18.24 -14.68 12.68
N THR A 282 -19.17 -15.51 12.20
CA THR A 282 -20.35 -15.93 12.96
C THR A 282 -20.04 -17.18 13.78
N SER A 283 -20.87 -17.48 14.79
CA SER A 283 -20.80 -18.75 15.52
C SER A 283 -21.08 -19.97 14.62
N GLY A 284 -21.81 -19.78 13.51
CA GLY A 284 -22.04 -20.80 12.49
C GLY A 284 -20.85 -21.02 11.54
N GLY A 285 -19.77 -20.24 11.68
CA GLY A 285 -18.57 -20.35 10.84
C GLY A 285 -18.65 -19.62 9.50
N ASP A 286 -19.56 -18.66 9.34
CA ASP A 286 -19.58 -17.77 8.18
C ASP A 286 -18.61 -16.61 8.37
N LEU A 287 -17.99 -16.16 7.29
CA LEU A 287 -17.31 -14.86 7.22
C LEU A 287 -18.24 -13.85 6.55
N ARG A 288 -18.48 -12.73 7.24
CA ARG A 288 -19.34 -11.63 6.78
C ARG A 288 -18.52 -10.37 6.57
N LEU A 289 -18.84 -9.66 5.48
CA LEU A 289 -18.35 -8.32 5.15
C LEU A 289 -19.40 -7.28 5.48
N TYR A 290 -19.01 -6.23 6.20
CA TYR A 290 -19.82 -5.08 6.54
C TYR A 290 -19.14 -3.83 5.96
N PRO A 291 -19.60 -3.35 4.79
CA PRO A 291 -18.97 -2.22 4.14
C PRO A 291 -19.03 -0.93 4.97
N GLY A 292 -17.96 -0.14 4.98
CA GLY A 292 -17.94 1.16 5.63
C GLY A 292 -19.02 2.10 5.07
N ASN A 293 -19.51 3.03 5.90
CA ASN A 293 -20.43 4.08 5.43
C ASN A 293 -19.87 5.50 5.54
N GLY A 294 -18.65 5.67 6.07
CA GLY A 294 -17.97 6.96 6.18
C GLY A 294 -18.55 7.87 7.26
N THR A 295 -19.33 7.34 8.22
CA THR A 295 -19.94 8.13 9.32
C THR A 295 -19.59 7.59 10.71
N GLY A 296 -18.55 6.74 10.78
CA GLY A 296 -18.20 5.99 11.98
C GLY A 296 -19.07 4.74 12.18
N TYR A 297 -19.68 4.21 11.11
CA TYR A 297 -20.45 2.97 11.14
C TYR A 297 -20.36 2.22 9.80
N VAL A 298 -21.13 1.14 9.66
CA VAL A 298 -21.10 0.24 8.51
C VAL A 298 -22.50 -0.04 7.97
N ARG A 299 -22.55 -0.55 6.74
CA ARG A 299 -23.76 -1.02 6.07
C ARG A 299 -24.12 -2.45 6.51
N SER A 300 -25.27 -2.94 6.06
CA SER A 300 -25.71 -4.31 6.30
C SER A 300 -24.71 -5.33 5.77
N GLY A 301 -24.42 -6.34 6.59
CA GLY A 301 -23.38 -7.31 6.26
C GLY A 301 -23.83 -8.38 5.27
N VAL A 302 -22.93 -8.80 4.39
CA VAL A 302 -23.11 -9.88 3.42
C VAL A 302 -22.18 -11.04 3.72
N THR A 303 -22.61 -12.29 3.49
CA THR A 303 -21.74 -13.46 3.67
C THR A 303 -20.82 -13.60 2.47
N ILE A 304 -19.51 -13.68 2.73
CA ILE A 304 -18.46 -13.75 1.71
C ILE A 304 -17.67 -15.07 1.76
N GLY A 305 -17.93 -15.92 2.77
CA GLY A 305 -17.35 -17.24 2.87
C GLY A 305 -17.99 -18.07 3.99
N THR A 306 -17.77 -19.38 3.95
CA THR A 306 -18.25 -20.35 4.95
C THR A 306 -17.08 -21.22 5.42
N GLY A 307 -17.25 -21.98 6.51
CA GLY A 307 -16.21 -22.87 7.04
C GLY A 307 -15.12 -22.20 7.88
N TRP A 308 -15.27 -20.91 8.20
CA TRP A 308 -14.32 -20.14 9.00
C TRP A 308 -14.28 -20.53 10.48
N GLY A 309 -15.25 -21.34 10.94
CA GLY A 309 -15.23 -21.95 12.27
C GLY A 309 -14.08 -22.93 12.49
N GLY A 310 -13.39 -23.38 11.42
CA GLY A 310 -12.18 -24.20 11.52
C GLY A 310 -10.92 -23.46 12.00
N PHE A 311 -10.98 -22.13 12.13
CA PHE A 311 -9.87 -21.29 12.58
C PHE A 311 -10.08 -20.79 14.01
N ASN A 312 -9.02 -20.78 14.80
CA ASN A 312 -9.05 -20.24 16.16
C ASN A 312 -8.59 -18.78 16.24
N LEU A 313 -8.12 -18.22 15.13
CA LEU A 313 -7.76 -16.82 14.98
C LEU A 313 -7.99 -16.40 13.53
N VAL A 314 -8.68 -15.29 13.34
CA VAL A 314 -8.91 -14.67 12.03
C VAL A 314 -8.78 -13.16 12.19
N PHE A 315 -7.98 -12.53 11.34
CA PHE A 315 -7.72 -11.10 11.36
C PHE A 315 -7.28 -10.62 9.98
N SER A 316 -7.34 -9.31 9.74
CA SER A 316 -6.68 -8.71 8.57
C SER A 316 -5.32 -8.15 8.98
N PRO A 317 -4.25 -8.44 8.24
CA PRO A 317 -3.01 -7.71 8.36
C PRO A 317 -3.06 -6.32 7.70
N GLY A 318 -4.01 -6.09 6.78
CA GLY A 318 -3.95 -5.05 5.74
C GLY A 318 -3.59 -5.68 4.39
N ASP A 319 -3.06 -4.90 3.45
CA ASP A 319 -2.51 -5.36 2.17
C ASP A 319 -1.16 -6.07 2.37
N PHE A 320 -1.17 -7.39 2.49
CA PHE A 320 0.02 -8.19 2.85
C PHE A 320 0.76 -8.71 1.62
N ASN A 321 0.10 -8.77 0.47
CA ASN A 321 0.67 -9.14 -0.83
C ASN A 321 0.97 -7.96 -1.76
N GLY A 322 0.73 -6.72 -1.31
CA GLY A 322 1.10 -5.49 -2.01
C GLY A 322 0.26 -5.22 -3.26
N ASP A 323 -0.91 -5.84 -3.41
CA ASP A 323 -1.76 -5.67 -4.59
C ASP A 323 -2.75 -4.50 -4.49
N GLY A 324 -2.75 -3.80 -3.34
CA GLY A 324 -3.60 -2.65 -3.07
C GLY A 324 -4.93 -2.99 -2.38
N TYR A 325 -5.17 -4.26 -2.04
CA TYR A 325 -6.39 -4.69 -1.35
C TYR A 325 -6.06 -5.34 0.00
N ALA A 326 -6.96 -5.15 0.98
CA ALA A 326 -6.79 -5.77 2.28
C ALA A 326 -6.93 -7.30 2.20
N ASP A 327 -6.01 -8.01 2.86
CA ASP A 327 -5.98 -9.47 2.94
C ASP A 327 -6.58 -9.99 4.25
N VAL A 328 -6.74 -11.30 4.36
CA VAL A 328 -7.12 -11.99 5.60
C VAL A 328 -6.12 -13.08 5.94
N LEU A 329 -5.70 -13.10 7.20
CA LEU A 329 -4.93 -14.18 7.79
C LEU A 329 -5.80 -15.01 8.73
N ALA A 330 -5.68 -16.33 8.63
CA ALA A 330 -6.39 -17.26 9.47
C ALA A 330 -5.44 -18.35 10.00
N ARG A 331 -5.57 -18.67 11.29
CA ARG A 331 -4.75 -19.68 11.96
C ARG A 331 -5.62 -20.80 12.50
N THR A 332 -5.19 -22.03 12.26
CA THR A 332 -5.79 -23.23 12.85
C THR A 332 -5.24 -23.50 14.25
N ALA A 333 -5.93 -24.32 15.04
CA ALA A 333 -5.51 -24.62 16.41
C ALA A 333 -4.14 -25.31 16.52
N ASP A 334 -3.77 -26.13 15.53
CA ASP A 334 -2.46 -26.78 15.37
C ASP A 334 -1.36 -25.83 14.85
N GLY A 335 -1.69 -24.56 14.57
CA GLY A 335 -0.71 -23.53 14.28
C GLY A 335 -0.33 -23.38 12.80
N ARG A 336 -1.11 -23.92 11.85
CA ARG A 336 -0.97 -23.56 10.43
C ARG A 336 -1.56 -22.17 10.21
N LEU A 337 -0.83 -21.33 9.47
CA LEU A 337 -1.26 -19.98 9.11
C LEU A 337 -1.54 -19.91 7.61
N TYR A 338 -2.70 -19.36 7.26
CA TYR A 338 -3.20 -19.21 5.89
C TYR A 338 -3.39 -17.75 5.54
N LEU A 339 -3.01 -17.38 4.31
CA LEU A 339 -3.28 -16.12 3.65
C LEU A 339 -4.39 -16.28 2.63
N TYR A 340 -5.40 -15.42 2.74
CA TYR A 340 -6.49 -15.28 1.79
C TYR A 340 -6.40 -13.88 1.21
N THR A 341 -6.02 -13.76 -0.06
CA THR A 341 -5.84 -12.44 -0.66
C THR A 341 -7.17 -11.81 -1.06
N GLY A 342 -7.29 -10.50 -0.88
CA GLY A 342 -8.47 -9.75 -1.27
C GLY A 342 -8.62 -9.65 -2.79
N THR A 343 -9.85 -9.68 -3.32
CA THR A 343 -10.09 -9.46 -4.76
C THR A 343 -10.36 -7.99 -5.10
N GLY A 344 -10.45 -7.12 -4.10
CA GLY A 344 -10.93 -5.73 -4.27
C GLY A 344 -12.41 -5.58 -4.63
N ALA A 345 -13.18 -6.67 -4.58
CA ALA A 345 -14.61 -6.71 -4.92
C ALA A 345 -15.43 -7.35 -3.79
N GLY A 346 -14.95 -7.24 -2.54
CA GLY A 346 -15.61 -7.81 -1.37
C GLY A 346 -15.54 -9.33 -1.32
N ARG A 347 -14.52 -9.96 -1.93
CA ARG A 347 -14.30 -11.41 -1.93
C ARG A 347 -12.85 -11.76 -1.61
N LEU A 348 -12.61 -13.03 -1.34
CA LEU A 348 -11.29 -13.61 -1.11
C LEU A 348 -10.94 -14.61 -2.21
N HIS A 349 -9.66 -14.68 -2.55
CA HIS A 349 -9.07 -15.80 -3.26
C HIS A 349 -8.96 -17.04 -2.35
N ALA A 350 -8.63 -18.19 -2.94
CA ALA A 350 -8.40 -19.42 -2.19
C ALA A 350 -7.22 -19.27 -1.21
N GLY A 351 -7.37 -19.83 -0.02
CA GLY A 351 -6.36 -19.74 1.03
C GLY A 351 -5.07 -20.47 0.68
N ARG A 352 -3.93 -19.79 0.85
CA ARG A 352 -2.58 -20.34 0.72
C ARG A 352 -1.94 -20.47 2.10
N GLN A 353 -1.42 -21.64 2.44
CA GLN A 353 -0.65 -21.80 3.69
C GLN A 353 0.69 -21.04 3.58
N ILE A 354 0.99 -20.20 4.56
CA ILE A 354 2.21 -19.35 4.59
C ILE A 354 3.06 -19.57 5.85
N GLY A 355 2.67 -20.50 6.72
CA GLY A 355 3.45 -20.84 7.91
C GLY A 355 2.88 -21.97 8.75
N THR A 356 3.69 -22.43 9.70
CA THR A 356 3.39 -23.46 10.70
C THR A 356 3.93 -23.03 12.07
N GLY A 357 3.53 -23.71 13.15
CA GLY A 357 4.03 -23.43 14.51
C GLY A 357 3.51 -22.12 15.13
N TRP A 358 2.49 -21.49 14.55
CA TRP A 358 1.95 -20.22 15.05
C TRP A 358 1.11 -20.38 16.32
N ASN A 359 0.83 -21.60 16.77
CA ASN A 359 0.11 -21.91 18.01
C ASN A 359 0.90 -21.55 19.29
N ILE A 360 2.19 -21.21 19.17
CA ILE A 360 2.99 -20.68 20.27
C ILE A 360 2.57 -19.28 20.72
N TYR A 361 1.80 -18.56 19.89
CA TYR A 361 1.36 -17.20 20.17
C TYR A 361 -0.09 -17.16 20.66
N ASN A 362 -0.34 -16.43 21.74
CA ASN A 362 -1.71 -16.20 22.22
C ASN A 362 -2.39 -15.02 21.52
N GLN A 363 -1.62 -14.14 20.87
CA GLN A 363 -2.15 -13.02 20.09
C GLN A 363 -1.25 -12.72 18.89
N VAL A 364 -1.88 -12.45 17.74
CA VAL A 364 -1.22 -11.96 16.53
C VAL A 364 -2.10 -10.84 15.98
N ILE A 365 -1.48 -9.73 15.59
CA ILE A 365 -2.16 -8.57 15.00
C ILE A 365 -1.44 -8.12 13.74
N GLY A 366 -2.18 -7.56 12.79
CA GLY A 366 -1.62 -6.67 11.77
C GLY A 366 -1.13 -5.39 12.44
N ALA A 367 0.08 -4.96 12.12
CA ALA A 367 0.70 -3.75 12.66
C ALA A 367 0.94 -2.68 11.59
N GLY A 368 0.43 -2.88 10.37
CA GLY A 368 0.78 -2.04 9.21
C GLY A 368 2.28 -2.08 8.93
N ASP A 369 2.82 -1.05 8.29
CA ASP A 369 4.26 -0.89 8.05
C ASP A 369 5.00 -0.41 9.32
N PHE A 370 5.09 -1.28 10.32
CA PHE A 370 5.70 -0.99 11.63
C PHE A 370 7.22 -0.85 11.52
N SER A 371 7.84 -1.54 10.55
CA SER A 371 9.27 -1.51 10.28
C SER A 371 9.72 -0.39 9.33
N GLY A 372 8.78 0.31 8.68
CA GLY A 372 9.06 1.37 7.73
C GLY A 372 9.71 0.89 6.43
N ASP A 373 9.63 -0.41 6.14
CA ASP A 373 10.25 -1.03 4.95
C ASP A 373 9.32 -1.04 3.73
N GLY A 374 8.10 -0.50 3.86
CA GLY A 374 7.17 -0.44 2.75
C GLY A 374 6.18 -1.59 2.68
N ASN A 375 6.23 -2.53 3.62
CA ASN A 375 5.38 -3.70 3.62
C ASN A 375 4.58 -3.80 4.91
N THR A 376 3.45 -4.48 4.82
CA THR A 376 2.63 -4.78 6.00
C THR A 376 3.32 -5.80 6.89
N ASP A 377 3.43 -5.49 8.17
CA ASP A 377 4.08 -6.30 9.20
C ASP A 377 3.08 -6.87 10.20
N LEU A 378 3.51 -7.92 10.92
CA LEU A 378 2.77 -8.47 12.06
C LEU A 378 3.52 -8.29 13.38
N LEU A 379 2.74 -8.17 14.44
CA LEU A 379 3.21 -8.36 15.81
C LEU A 379 2.56 -9.61 16.41
N ALA A 380 3.38 -10.48 17.01
CA ALA A 380 2.95 -11.74 17.61
C ALA A 380 3.47 -11.85 19.04
N ARG A 381 2.58 -12.13 19.98
CA ARG A 381 2.89 -12.21 21.41
C ARG A 381 2.81 -13.64 21.94
N THR A 382 3.82 -14.05 22.71
CA THR A 382 3.80 -15.31 23.47
C THR A 382 2.95 -15.19 24.74
N PRO A 383 2.48 -16.29 25.34
CA PRO A 383 1.84 -16.25 26.65
C PRO A 383 2.69 -15.62 27.75
N ALA A 384 4.02 -15.76 27.68
CA ALA A 384 4.97 -15.16 28.63
C ALA A 384 5.08 -13.63 28.49
N GLY A 385 4.60 -13.06 27.38
CA GLY A 385 4.62 -11.62 27.14
C GLY A 385 5.80 -11.15 26.30
N ASP A 386 6.53 -12.04 25.64
CA ASP A 386 7.48 -11.66 24.60
C ASP A 386 6.72 -11.24 23.36
N LEU A 387 7.12 -10.13 22.75
CA LEU A 387 6.51 -9.57 21.56
C LEU A 387 7.51 -9.60 20.41
N TYR A 388 7.11 -10.22 19.31
CA TYR A 388 7.93 -10.39 18.12
C TYR A 388 7.34 -9.65 16.93
N LEU A 389 8.21 -8.94 16.20
CA LEU A 389 7.95 -8.38 14.89
C LEU A 389 8.27 -9.40 13.81
N TYR A 390 7.31 -9.58 12.92
CA TYR A 390 7.47 -10.32 11.67
C TYR A 390 7.36 -9.33 10.52
N LYS A 391 8.48 -9.09 9.85
CA LYS A 391 8.51 -8.17 8.71
C LYS A 391 7.93 -8.82 7.46
N GLY A 392 6.95 -8.16 6.85
CA GLY A 392 6.38 -8.59 5.58
C GLY A 392 7.38 -8.43 4.44
N ASN A 393 7.18 -9.19 3.36
CA ASN A 393 7.92 -8.99 2.12
C ASN A 393 7.08 -8.33 1.01
N GLY A 394 5.84 -7.94 1.33
CA GLY A 394 4.94 -7.29 0.38
C GLY A 394 4.44 -8.18 -0.75
N ILE A 395 4.60 -9.50 -0.67
CA ILE A 395 4.07 -10.49 -1.63
C ILE A 395 3.39 -11.68 -0.93
N GLY A 396 2.98 -11.48 0.33
CA GLY A 396 2.28 -12.47 1.13
C GLY A 396 3.20 -13.47 1.82
N GLY A 397 4.36 -13.02 2.30
CA GLY A 397 5.36 -13.79 3.05
C GLY A 397 6.24 -12.90 3.94
N TRP A 398 7.41 -13.41 4.32
CA TRP A 398 8.31 -12.77 5.29
C TRP A 398 9.62 -12.34 4.65
N SER A 399 10.18 -11.21 5.07
CA SER A 399 11.51 -10.74 4.61
C SER A 399 12.68 -11.34 5.40
N GLY A 400 12.40 -12.12 6.45
CA GLY A 400 13.43 -12.81 7.23
C GLY A 400 12.91 -13.44 8.52
N SER A 401 13.81 -13.71 9.45
CA SER A 401 13.47 -14.19 10.79
C SER A 401 12.78 -13.10 11.62
N ARG A 402 11.89 -13.52 12.53
CA ARG A 402 11.25 -12.61 13.49
C ARG A 402 12.28 -11.94 14.40
N VAL A 403 11.99 -10.72 14.83
CA VAL A 403 12.81 -9.95 15.77
C VAL A 403 12.02 -9.72 17.06
N GLN A 404 12.62 -9.93 18.23
CA GLN A 404 11.97 -9.57 19.48
C GLN A 404 11.99 -8.05 19.64
N VAL A 405 10.82 -7.44 19.79
CA VAL A 405 10.63 -5.98 19.91
C VAL A 405 10.05 -5.58 21.26
N GLY A 406 9.78 -6.53 22.14
CA GLY A 406 9.35 -6.25 23.50
C GLY A 406 9.27 -7.47 24.41
N HIS A 407 9.13 -7.21 25.70
CA HIS A 407 8.90 -8.18 26.76
C HIS A 407 7.91 -7.61 27.79
N GLY A 408 7.37 -8.45 28.69
CA GLY A 408 6.45 -8.01 29.75
C GLY A 408 5.03 -7.67 29.28
N TRP A 409 4.65 -8.09 28.07
CA TRP A 409 3.31 -7.81 27.51
C TRP A 409 2.20 -8.74 28.04
N SER A 410 2.51 -9.62 28.99
CA SER A 410 1.55 -10.53 29.64
C SER A 410 0.55 -9.80 30.53
N GLY A 411 0.85 -8.56 30.96
CA GLY A 411 -0.08 -7.70 31.69
C GLY A 411 -1.26 -7.16 30.85
N TYR A 412 -1.27 -7.41 29.54
CA TYR A 412 -2.32 -6.94 28.63
C TYR A 412 -3.17 -8.11 28.12
N ASN A 413 -4.50 -7.98 28.17
CA ASN A 413 -5.42 -8.97 27.61
C ASN A 413 -5.80 -8.68 26.15
N LEU A 414 -5.41 -7.53 25.61
CA LEU A 414 -5.66 -7.17 24.22
C LEU A 414 -4.53 -6.28 23.68
N LEU A 415 -4.10 -6.58 22.47
CA LEU A 415 -3.27 -5.77 21.60
C LEU A 415 -4.03 -5.53 20.29
N LEU A 416 -3.86 -4.35 19.71
CA LEU A 416 -4.37 -3.99 18.38
C LEU A 416 -3.51 -2.86 17.80
N SER A 417 -3.54 -2.69 16.48
CA SER A 417 -3.08 -1.45 15.84
C SER A 417 -4.29 -0.75 15.22
N ALA A 418 -4.33 0.57 15.35
CA ALA A 418 -5.27 1.42 14.62
C ALA A 418 -4.61 2.11 13.41
N GLY A 419 -3.37 1.75 13.10
CA GLY A 419 -2.50 2.50 12.19
C GLY A 419 -1.73 3.61 12.91
N ASP A 420 -1.43 4.69 12.19
CA ASP A 420 -0.81 5.90 12.73
C ASP A 420 -1.84 6.72 13.54
N PHE A 421 -1.94 6.42 14.83
CA PHE A 421 -2.91 7.07 15.73
C PHE A 421 -2.42 8.43 16.22
N THR A 422 -1.12 8.69 16.10
CA THR A 422 -0.46 9.94 16.50
C THR A 422 -0.29 10.95 15.38
N GLY A 423 -0.47 10.55 14.13
CA GLY A 423 -0.24 11.38 12.94
C GLY A 423 1.24 11.68 12.69
N ASP A 424 2.17 10.91 13.28
CA ASP A 424 3.62 11.15 13.15
C ASP A 424 4.27 10.37 11.99
N GLY A 425 3.46 9.60 11.28
CA GLY A 425 3.84 8.76 10.16
C GLY A 425 4.21 7.34 10.56
N ALA A 426 4.42 7.02 11.84
CA ALA A 426 4.73 5.67 12.29
C ALA A 426 3.45 4.89 12.67
N MET A 427 3.49 3.57 12.51
CA MET A 427 2.39 2.72 12.98
C MET A 427 2.40 2.60 14.51
N ASP A 428 1.24 2.77 15.13
CA ASP A 428 1.09 2.70 16.58
C ASP A 428 0.42 1.40 17.04
N VAL A 429 0.65 1.06 18.30
CA VAL A 429 0.02 -0.10 18.95
C VAL A 429 -0.73 0.35 20.19
N ILE A 430 -1.95 -0.17 20.35
CA ILE A 430 -2.78 0.05 21.51
C ILE A 430 -2.91 -1.25 22.28
N ALA A 431 -2.75 -1.16 23.60
CA ALA A 431 -2.85 -2.29 24.51
C ALA A 431 -3.85 -2.02 25.63
N ARG A 432 -4.62 -3.04 25.99
CA ARG A 432 -5.59 -2.96 27.08
C ARG A 432 -5.21 -3.90 28.21
N THR A 433 -5.27 -3.39 29.43
CA THR A 433 -5.14 -4.19 30.65
C THR A 433 -6.47 -4.90 30.97
N PRO A 434 -6.48 -6.01 31.75
CA PRO A 434 -7.72 -6.63 32.22
C PRO A 434 -8.66 -5.66 32.96
N GLY A 435 -8.09 -4.70 33.72
CA GLY A 435 -8.85 -3.64 34.39
C GLY A 435 -9.36 -2.52 33.47
N GLY A 436 -9.10 -2.60 32.17
CA GLY A 436 -9.63 -1.71 31.15
C GLY A 436 -8.94 -0.35 31.03
N ALA A 437 -7.76 -0.18 31.62
CA ALA A 437 -6.86 0.90 31.20
C ALA A 437 -6.35 0.61 29.78
N LEU A 438 -6.44 1.61 28.92
CA LEU A 438 -6.00 1.57 27.52
C LEU A 438 -4.72 2.40 27.37
N TYR A 439 -3.68 1.81 26.78
CA TYR A 439 -2.38 2.43 26.60
C TYR A 439 -1.99 2.49 25.14
N LEU A 440 -1.49 3.64 24.71
CA LEU A 440 -0.87 3.86 23.42
C LEU A 440 0.65 3.65 23.54
N TYR A 441 1.19 2.85 22.64
CA TYR A 441 2.61 2.67 22.38
C TYR A 441 2.91 3.26 21.03
N ARG A 442 3.74 4.32 21.01
CA ARG A 442 4.11 4.99 19.77
C ARG A 442 5.15 4.18 19.03
N GLY A 443 4.93 3.93 17.74
CA GLY A 443 5.96 3.35 16.88
C GLY A 443 7.09 4.35 16.63
N ASN A 444 8.24 3.85 16.19
CA ASN A 444 9.32 4.70 15.66
C ASN A 444 9.49 4.58 14.14
N GLY A 445 8.65 3.79 13.48
CA GLY A 445 8.68 3.58 12.03
C GLY A 445 9.91 2.81 11.54
N ILE A 446 10.67 2.16 12.42
CA ILE A 446 11.82 1.29 12.08
C ILE A 446 11.77 -0.05 12.83
N GLY A 447 10.59 -0.45 13.31
CA GLY A 447 10.37 -1.73 14.00
C GLY A 447 10.59 -1.66 15.51
N GLY A 448 10.44 -0.49 16.12
CA GLY A 448 10.56 -0.29 17.56
C GLY A 448 9.61 0.79 18.09
N TRP A 449 9.91 1.29 19.29
CA TRP A 449 9.04 2.19 20.04
C TRP A 449 9.65 3.59 20.21
N SER A 450 8.78 4.60 20.31
CA SER A 450 9.15 5.98 20.63
C SER A 450 8.68 6.33 22.05
N GLY A 451 9.63 6.44 22.97
CA GLY A 451 9.39 6.85 24.36
C GLY A 451 8.58 5.84 25.19
N SER A 452 7.98 6.33 26.29
CA SER A 452 7.13 5.53 27.17
C SER A 452 5.67 5.50 26.69
N ARG A 453 4.98 4.39 26.98
CA ARG A 453 3.53 4.25 26.74
C ARG A 453 2.74 5.37 27.44
N THR A 454 1.64 5.80 26.84
CA THR A 454 0.74 6.81 27.39
C THR A 454 -0.62 6.18 27.66
N GLN A 455 -1.24 6.42 28.83
CA GLN A 455 -2.62 5.99 29.06
C GLN A 455 -3.56 6.91 28.29
N ILE A 456 -4.40 6.35 27.43
CA ILE A 456 -5.33 7.07 26.56
C ILE A 456 -6.80 6.81 26.89
N GLY A 457 -7.07 5.95 27.87
CA GLY A 457 -8.42 5.69 28.33
C GLY A 457 -8.51 4.75 29.53
N SER A 458 -9.72 4.64 30.08
CA SER A 458 -10.11 3.75 31.17
C SER A 458 -11.52 3.21 30.93
N GLY A 459 -11.93 2.15 31.64
CA GLY A 459 -13.27 1.57 31.49
C GLY A 459 -13.44 0.64 30.28
N TRP A 460 -12.37 0.35 29.54
CA TRP A 460 -12.42 -0.43 28.30
C TRP A 460 -12.67 -1.93 28.52
N GLN A 461 -12.70 -2.40 29.76
CA GLN A 461 -13.17 -3.75 30.12
C GLN A 461 -14.67 -3.94 29.85
N ALA A 462 -15.42 -2.84 29.69
CA ALA A 462 -16.82 -2.88 29.26
C ALA A 462 -17.00 -3.43 27.83
N PHE A 463 -15.95 -3.42 27.01
CA PHE A 463 -15.98 -3.91 25.62
C PHE A 463 -15.42 -5.33 25.53
N SER A 464 -16.23 -6.24 25.02
CA SER A 464 -15.79 -7.61 24.71
C SER A 464 -14.85 -7.64 23.50
N LYS A 465 -15.00 -6.69 22.57
CA LYS A 465 -14.15 -6.51 21.39
C LYS A 465 -13.76 -5.05 21.26
N VAL A 466 -12.49 -4.80 20.93
CA VAL A 466 -12.00 -3.47 20.54
C VAL A 466 -11.23 -3.64 19.25
N ILE A 467 -11.55 -2.84 18.25
CA ILE A 467 -11.02 -2.94 16.91
C ILE A 467 -10.39 -1.58 16.57
N GLY A 468 -9.15 -1.61 16.11
CA GLY A 468 -8.52 -0.47 15.45
C GLY A 468 -9.03 -0.45 14.02
N VAL A 469 -9.80 0.58 13.69
CA VAL A 469 -10.31 0.80 12.35
C VAL A 469 -9.53 2.00 11.81
N ARG A 470 -9.17 2.02 10.53
CA ARG A 470 -8.38 3.14 9.98
C ARG A 470 -9.21 4.43 10.07
N ASP A 471 -9.97 4.79 9.06
CA ASP A 471 -10.71 6.06 9.07
C ASP A 471 -12.20 5.79 8.77
N LEU A 472 -12.97 5.42 9.80
CA LEU A 472 -14.33 4.91 9.61
C LEU A 472 -15.35 6.04 9.39
N ASN A 473 -14.99 7.27 9.76
CA ASN A 473 -15.77 8.49 9.51
C ASN A 473 -15.22 9.37 8.36
N ASN A 474 -14.18 8.90 7.66
CA ASN A 474 -13.57 9.57 6.51
C ASN A 474 -13.08 11.00 6.85
N ASP A 475 -12.52 11.21 8.04
CA ASP A 475 -11.95 12.48 8.51
C ASP A 475 -10.40 12.55 8.39
N GLY A 476 -9.79 11.49 7.86
CA GLY A 476 -8.36 11.32 7.63
C GLY A 476 -7.59 10.80 8.84
N ARG A 477 -8.26 10.34 9.90
CA ARG A 477 -7.60 9.94 11.16
C ARG A 477 -7.95 8.51 11.54
N ALA A 478 -7.01 7.88 12.23
CA ALA A 478 -7.17 6.54 12.79
C ALA A 478 -8.27 6.51 13.87
N ASP A 479 -9.13 5.50 13.87
CA ASP A 479 -10.34 5.40 14.69
C ASP A 479 -10.40 4.10 15.50
N LEU A 480 -11.26 4.04 16.53
CA LEU A 480 -11.53 2.79 17.25
C LEU A 480 -13.02 2.45 17.29
N VAL A 481 -13.30 1.14 17.34
CA VAL A 481 -14.62 0.58 17.58
C VAL A 481 -14.58 -0.28 18.85
N GLY A 482 -15.56 -0.10 19.73
CA GLY A 482 -15.80 -0.96 20.89
C GLY A 482 -17.14 -1.69 20.78
N ILE A 483 -17.17 -2.99 21.04
CA ILE A 483 -18.41 -3.78 21.05
C ILE A 483 -18.58 -4.44 22.41
N THR A 484 -19.70 -4.15 23.08
CA THR A 484 -20.04 -4.75 24.38
C THR A 484 -20.44 -6.21 24.25
N SER A 485 -20.45 -6.97 25.34
CA SER A 485 -20.96 -8.36 25.34
C SER A 485 -22.43 -8.47 24.94
N ALA A 486 -23.22 -7.41 25.16
CA ALA A 486 -24.60 -7.29 24.69
C ALA A 486 -24.71 -6.88 23.20
N GLY A 487 -23.59 -6.78 22.47
CA GLY A 487 -23.56 -6.45 21.06
C GLY A 487 -23.85 -4.98 20.73
N ARG A 488 -23.69 -4.04 21.68
CA ARG A 488 -23.78 -2.61 21.40
C ARG A 488 -22.47 -2.12 20.77
N PHE A 489 -22.60 -1.42 19.65
CA PHE A 489 -21.49 -0.85 18.87
C PHE A 489 -21.23 0.60 19.27
N TYR A 490 -20.00 0.87 19.68
CA TYR A 490 -19.49 2.19 20.01
C TYR A 490 -18.39 2.59 19.03
N PHE A 491 -18.50 3.80 18.50
CA PHE A 491 -17.51 4.44 17.65
C PHE A 491 -16.72 5.49 18.43
N TYR A 492 -15.40 5.46 18.33
CA TYR A 492 -14.48 6.38 18.99
C TYR A 492 -13.62 7.08 17.93
N PRO A 493 -13.98 8.32 17.54
CA PRO A 493 -13.20 9.07 16.56
C PRO A 493 -11.82 9.43 17.13
N GLY A 494 -10.76 9.18 16.37
CA GLY A 494 -9.41 9.60 16.75
C GLY A 494 -9.16 11.07 16.53
N ASN A 495 -8.22 11.64 17.28
CA ASN A 495 -7.80 13.03 17.09
C ASN A 495 -6.52 13.19 16.27
N GLY A 496 -5.94 12.08 15.77
CA GLY A 496 -4.68 12.10 15.02
C GLY A 496 -3.50 12.67 15.81
N LYS A 497 -3.54 12.60 17.15
CA LYS A 497 -2.52 13.06 18.09
C LYS A 497 -2.32 12.07 19.24
N GLY A 498 -2.73 10.81 19.04
CA GLY A 498 -2.59 9.75 20.02
C GLY A 498 -3.69 9.74 21.10
N SER A 499 -4.88 10.28 20.81
CA SER A 499 -6.05 10.19 21.69
C SER A 499 -7.36 10.29 20.89
N PHE A 500 -8.50 10.37 21.59
CA PHE A 500 -9.82 10.47 20.98
C PHE A 500 -10.25 11.93 20.81
N ALA A 501 -11.03 12.21 19.77
CA ALA A 501 -11.61 13.53 19.52
C ALA A 501 -12.78 13.84 20.47
N GLY A 502 -13.36 12.83 21.11
CA GLY A 502 -14.47 12.97 22.05
C GLY A 502 -14.88 11.64 22.68
N PRO A 503 -16.00 11.62 23.42
CA PRO A 503 -16.53 10.39 24.02
C PRO A 503 -17.04 9.41 22.95
N GLY A 504 -17.11 8.14 23.33
CA GLY A 504 -17.63 7.07 22.47
C GLY A 504 -19.10 7.28 22.09
N GLN A 505 -19.40 7.13 20.80
CA GLN A 505 -20.72 7.31 20.22
C GLN A 505 -21.40 5.96 20.03
N VAL A 506 -22.61 5.76 20.55
CA VAL A 506 -23.39 4.56 20.25
C VAL A 506 -23.91 4.66 18.82
N LYS A 507 -23.52 3.74 17.94
CA LYS A 507 -23.93 3.73 16.52
C LYS A 507 -24.85 2.58 16.15
N GLY A 508 -24.91 1.53 16.97
CA GLY A 508 -25.79 0.39 16.69
C GLY A 508 -25.81 -0.69 17.77
N SER A 509 -26.54 -1.75 17.50
CA SER A 509 -26.69 -2.95 18.35
C SER A 509 -26.74 -4.23 17.50
N GLY A 510 -26.81 -5.41 18.13
CA GLY A 510 -26.93 -6.69 17.43
C GLY A 510 -25.59 -7.32 17.00
N TRP A 511 -24.46 -6.78 17.46
CA TRP A 511 -23.11 -7.24 17.10
C TRP A 511 -22.64 -8.45 17.92
N LEU A 512 -23.47 -9.51 17.97
CA LEU A 512 -23.19 -10.78 18.67
C LEU A 512 -22.40 -11.74 17.77
N LEU A 513 -21.25 -11.29 17.28
CA LEU A 513 -20.38 -12.04 16.35
C LEU A 513 -19.23 -12.71 17.11
N GLN A 514 -18.66 -13.79 16.55
CA GLN A 514 -17.57 -14.54 17.17
C GLN A 514 -16.29 -13.70 17.18
N ALA A 515 -15.85 -13.24 16.01
CA ALA A 515 -14.76 -12.27 15.86
C ALA A 515 -15.24 -11.09 15.02
N VAL A 516 -14.64 -9.91 15.24
CA VAL A 516 -14.83 -8.70 14.42
C VAL A 516 -13.46 -8.05 14.27
N PHE A 517 -13.09 -7.70 13.05
CA PHE A 517 -11.80 -7.10 12.71
C PHE A 517 -11.97 -6.17 11.51
N ALA A 518 -11.12 -5.16 11.41
CA ALA A 518 -11.11 -4.27 10.26
C ALA A 518 -10.34 -4.91 9.11
N ALA A 519 -10.78 -4.70 7.87
CA ALA A 519 -10.01 -4.97 6.66
C ALA A 519 -9.61 -3.61 6.08
N ASN A 520 -8.43 -3.14 6.49
CA ASN A 520 -7.93 -1.78 6.27
C ASN A 520 -6.96 -1.67 5.11
#